data_AF-A0A1G8GJZ8-F1
#
_entry.id   AF-A0A1G8GJZ8-F1
#
_cell.length_a   1.000
_cell.length_b   1.000
_cell.length_c   1.000
_cell.angle_alpha   90.00
_cell.angle_beta   90.00
_cell.angle_gamma   90.00
#
_symmetry.space_group_name_H-M   'P 1'
#
loop_
_entity.id
_entity.type
_entity.pdbx_description
1 polymer ?
#
loop_
_entity_poly.entity_id
_entity_poly.type
_entity_poly.pdbx_seq_one_letter_code
_entity_poly.pdbx_strand_id
1 'polypeptide(L)'
;MKTLKSVCLGMSVASAFVLSPAAMALNIVLTNDDGWETTNIQTLKDTLEAAGHDVIMAAPCTGQSGKGGAMNFIKPVNVDESQAGTQEYCVGDTDTSVAFSKFTEGTPVMAAMYGLDVAAQEVWGQDPDLLISGPNEGNNLGYMNNNSGTLGAAMIALSRGVPSIAVSAGSSSASDPEQSQLVANTVVDIVAQLEAQRPQGQPLLPAYTGLNVNTPEDMNNNLGYKFTDVGWNSGGIELAFSGDLSSNETAVYYTTQALIAAGMSEDEANALALSSLTGKKGLLFKEGDAGDSNENSEGVAVANGYIAISTIDGNVQAARAKVALIEQRLIGLE
;
A
#
# COMPACT_ATOMS: atom_id res chain seq x y z
N MET A 1 77.00 35.05 -16.61
CA MET A 1 76.11 33.97 -17.14
C MET A 1 76.27 32.78 -16.21
N LYS A 2 75.30 32.27 -15.44
CA LYS A 2 73.85 32.38 -15.34
C LYS A 2 73.49 32.19 -13.84
N THR A 3 72.52 32.92 -13.32
CA THR A 3 71.98 32.70 -11.96
C THR A 3 70.63 32.01 -12.12
N LEU A 4 70.50 30.78 -11.59
CA LEU A 4 69.24 30.03 -11.57
C LEU A 4 68.27 30.67 -10.55
N LYS A 5 67.04 30.98 -10.98
CA LYS A 5 65.89 31.22 -10.10
C LYS A 5 65.05 29.95 -10.07
N SER A 6 64.92 29.33 -8.88
CA SER A 6 63.88 28.33 -8.62
C SER A 6 62.54 29.05 -8.41
N VAL A 7 61.52 28.63 -9.14
CA VAL A 7 60.13 29.01 -8.92
C VAL A 7 59.43 27.77 -8.35
N CYS A 8 59.00 27.83 -7.09
CA CYS A 8 58.09 26.85 -6.51
C CYS A 8 56.66 27.15 -6.99
N LEU A 9 56.05 26.22 -7.72
CA LEU A 9 54.64 26.26 -8.09
C LEU A 9 53.86 25.50 -6.99
N GLY A 10 53.21 26.24 -6.10
CA GLY A 10 52.27 25.67 -5.12
C GLY A 10 50.97 25.29 -5.82
N MET A 11 50.65 24.01 -5.83
CA MET A 11 49.40 23.48 -6.39
C MET A 11 48.34 23.49 -5.26
N SER A 12 47.43 24.46 -5.28
CA SER A 12 46.28 24.50 -4.38
C SER A 12 45.21 23.54 -4.89
N VAL A 13 45.00 22.43 -4.19
CA VAL A 13 43.88 21.52 -4.42
C VAL A 13 42.65 22.17 -3.78
N ALA A 14 41.75 22.72 -4.60
CA ALA A 14 40.44 23.15 -4.14
C ALA A 14 39.54 21.91 -4.07
N SER A 15 39.30 21.41 -2.86
CA SER A 15 38.30 20.37 -2.61
C SER A 15 36.92 20.96 -2.89
N ALA A 16 36.29 20.55 -3.99
CA ALA A 16 34.89 20.83 -4.23
C ALA A 16 34.05 19.97 -3.27
N PHE A 17 33.51 20.59 -2.23
CA PHE A 17 32.42 19.99 -1.47
C PHE A 17 31.20 19.91 -2.39
N VAL A 18 30.85 18.71 -2.81
CA VAL A 18 29.53 18.43 -3.38
C VAL A 18 28.54 18.52 -2.21
N LEU A 19 27.89 19.67 -2.07
CA LEU A 19 26.72 19.79 -1.20
C LEU A 19 25.61 18.97 -1.87
N SER A 20 25.35 17.78 -1.31
CA SER A 20 24.10 17.08 -1.59
C SER A 20 22.97 18.02 -1.18
N PRO A 21 21.98 18.33 -2.04
CA PRO A 21 20.82 19.08 -1.59
C PRO A 21 20.20 18.28 -0.44
N ALA A 22 19.94 18.95 0.67
CA ALA A 22 19.15 18.34 1.74
C ALA A 22 17.80 17.96 1.12
N ALA A 23 17.50 16.66 1.07
CA ALA A 23 16.12 16.23 0.88
C ALA A 23 15.30 16.93 1.97
N MET A 24 14.23 17.62 1.56
CA MET A 24 13.36 18.27 2.53
C MET A 24 12.59 17.13 3.19
N ALA A 25 12.72 16.98 4.51
CA ALA A 25 11.96 15.99 5.26
C ALA A 25 10.46 16.13 4.93
N LEU A 26 9.90 15.13 4.25
CA LEU A 26 8.47 15.05 3.98
C LEU A 26 7.72 14.67 5.26
N ASN A 27 6.54 15.25 5.44
CA ASN A 27 5.53 14.77 6.39
C ASN A 27 4.71 13.67 5.71
N ILE A 28 4.82 12.44 6.21
CA ILE A 28 4.21 11.26 5.58
C ILE A 28 3.20 10.64 6.54
N VAL A 29 1.94 10.52 6.08
CA VAL A 29 0.97 9.65 6.75
C VAL A 29 1.11 8.24 6.18
N LEU A 30 1.35 7.27 7.06
CA LEU A 30 1.49 5.85 6.76
C LEU A 30 0.26 5.08 7.28
N THR A 31 -0.28 4.18 6.47
CA THR A 31 -1.41 3.31 6.82
C THR A 31 -1.28 1.96 6.10
N ASN A 32 -2.18 1.00 6.35
CA ASN A 32 -2.31 -0.25 5.59
C ASN A 32 -3.70 -0.87 5.80
N ASP A 33 -3.90 -2.10 5.32
CA ASP A 33 -5.07 -2.93 5.62
C ASP A 33 -4.77 -4.25 6.33
N ASP A 34 -3.53 -4.53 6.72
CA ASP A 34 -3.17 -5.75 7.47
C ASP A 34 -3.14 -5.53 9.00
N GLY A 35 -2.95 -4.28 9.43
CA GLY A 35 -2.89 -3.88 10.82
C GLY A 35 -1.59 -3.15 11.16
N TRP A 36 -1.64 -2.30 12.18
CA TRP A 36 -0.53 -1.42 12.58
C TRP A 36 0.72 -2.14 13.10
N GLU A 37 0.57 -3.39 13.56
CA GLU A 37 1.61 -4.18 14.23
C GLU A 37 2.36 -5.12 13.29
N THR A 38 1.97 -5.17 12.00
CA THR A 38 2.59 -6.09 11.05
C THR A 38 4.03 -5.69 10.73
N THR A 39 4.88 -6.68 10.46
CA THR A 39 6.31 -6.47 10.20
C THR A 39 6.55 -5.54 9.01
N ASN A 40 5.73 -5.64 7.96
CA ASN A 40 5.86 -4.81 6.76
C ASN A 40 5.71 -3.31 7.06
N ILE A 41 4.61 -2.89 7.72
CA ILE A 41 4.34 -1.46 7.96
C ILE A 41 5.33 -0.87 8.97
N GLN A 42 5.69 -1.63 10.01
CA GLN A 42 6.67 -1.23 11.01
C GLN A 42 8.07 -1.05 10.37
N THR A 43 8.49 -1.99 9.53
CA THR A 43 9.76 -1.88 8.79
C THR A 43 9.76 -0.68 7.86
N LEU A 44 8.63 -0.41 7.18
CA LEU A 44 8.52 0.75 6.30
C LEU A 44 8.57 2.08 7.08
N LYS A 45 7.89 2.18 8.23
CA LYS A 45 7.96 3.34 9.11
C LYS A 45 9.40 3.63 9.52
N ASP A 46 10.09 2.65 10.08
CA ASP A 46 11.48 2.76 10.52
C ASP A 46 12.41 3.19 9.37
N THR A 47 12.19 2.63 8.18
CA THR A 47 13.04 2.91 7.01
C THR A 47 12.79 4.34 6.47
N LEU A 48 11.55 4.82 6.47
CA LEU A 48 11.22 6.20 6.10
C LEU A 48 11.76 7.22 7.12
N GLU A 49 11.64 6.94 8.42
CA GLU A 49 12.22 7.78 9.48
C GLU A 49 13.75 7.81 9.39
N ALA A 50 14.39 6.66 9.14
CA ALA A 50 15.83 6.58 8.92
C ALA A 50 16.31 7.34 7.67
N ALA A 51 15.45 7.49 6.66
CA ALA A 51 15.69 8.33 5.50
C ALA A 51 15.52 9.85 5.79
N GLY A 52 15.05 10.20 6.98
CA GLY A 52 14.92 11.58 7.46
C GLY A 52 13.54 12.19 7.28
N HIS A 53 12.51 11.39 6.98
CA HIS A 53 11.12 11.85 6.92
C HIS A 53 10.48 11.88 8.32
N ASP A 54 9.42 12.68 8.47
CA ASP A 54 8.58 12.68 9.68
C ASP A 54 7.32 11.87 9.39
N VAL A 55 7.09 10.78 10.13
CA VAL A 55 6.11 9.76 9.78
C VAL A 55 5.07 9.59 10.90
N ILE A 56 3.81 9.80 10.55
CA ILE A 56 2.66 9.42 11.37
C ILE A 56 2.11 8.12 10.84
N MET A 57 2.02 7.08 11.67
CA MET A 57 1.31 5.86 11.32
C MET A 57 -0.10 5.86 11.92
N ALA A 58 -1.11 5.84 11.08
CA ALA A 58 -2.51 5.65 11.47
C ALA A 58 -3.08 4.46 10.69
N ALA A 59 -3.12 3.29 11.32
CA ALA A 59 -3.48 2.03 10.67
C ALA A 59 -4.55 1.28 11.46
N PRO A 60 -5.28 0.34 10.82
CA PRO A 60 -6.24 -0.50 11.53
C PRO A 60 -5.61 -1.25 12.71
N CYS A 61 -6.38 -1.43 13.79
CA CYS A 61 -5.94 -2.24 14.92
C CYS A 61 -5.84 -3.74 14.62
N THR A 62 -6.59 -4.21 13.64
CA THR A 62 -6.64 -5.60 13.20
C THR A 62 -6.67 -5.66 11.67
N GLY A 63 -6.41 -6.83 11.08
CA GLY A 63 -6.45 -7.01 9.64
C GLY A 63 -7.84 -6.73 9.02
N GLN A 64 -7.85 -5.90 7.99
CA GLN A 64 -8.99 -5.37 7.26
C GLN A 64 -8.87 -5.55 5.74
N SER A 65 -8.23 -6.63 5.29
CA SER A 65 -8.17 -7.02 3.88
C SER A 65 -9.56 -7.07 3.22
N GLY A 66 -9.63 -6.65 1.94
CA GLY A 66 -10.83 -6.79 1.11
C GLY A 66 -11.95 -5.76 1.38
N LYS A 67 -11.67 -4.66 2.10
CA LYS A 67 -12.67 -3.64 2.43
C LYS A 67 -12.87 -2.59 1.35
N GLY A 68 -11.97 -2.49 0.37
CA GLY A 68 -12.02 -1.45 -0.66
C GLY A 68 -12.15 -0.06 -0.03
N GLY A 69 -13.13 0.72 -0.53
CA GLY A 69 -13.49 2.03 0.00
C GLY A 69 -14.49 2.03 1.17
N ALA A 70 -14.70 0.90 1.87
CA ALA A 70 -15.74 0.82 2.89
C ALA A 70 -15.49 1.79 4.04
N MET A 71 -16.56 2.46 4.48
CA MET A 71 -16.57 3.29 5.68
C MET A 71 -17.96 3.32 6.32
N ASN A 72 -17.99 3.61 7.62
CA ASN A 72 -19.19 3.79 8.42
C ASN A 72 -19.33 5.27 8.75
N PHE A 73 -20.51 5.82 8.52
CA PHE A 73 -20.83 7.21 8.82
C PHE A 73 -21.61 7.32 10.13
N ILE A 74 -21.39 8.42 10.88
CA ILE A 74 -22.18 8.77 12.08
C ILE A 74 -22.11 7.66 13.15
N LYS A 75 -21.01 6.91 13.15
CA LYS A 75 -20.71 5.89 14.16
C LYS A 75 -19.33 6.20 14.74
N PRO A 76 -19.19 6.27 16.07
CA PRO A 76 -17.88 6.43 16.69
C PRO A 76 -16.95 5.31 16.26
N VAL A 77 -15.67 5.65 16.08
CA VAL A 77 -14.58 4.71 15.83
C VAL A 77 -13.62 4.90 17.00
N ASN A 78 -13.23 3.80 17.66
CA ASN A 78 -12.22 3.85 18.70
C ASN A 78 -10.85 4.11 18.08
N VAL A 79 -10.00 4.83 18.80
CA VAL A 79 -8.59 4.98 18.45
C VAL A 79 -7.77 4.71 19.71
N ASP A 80 -6.84 3.78 19.63
CA ASP A 80 -5.83 3.57 20.66
C ASP A 80 -4.62 4.48 20.36
N GLU A 81 -4.46 5.46 21.24
CA GLU A 81 -3.42 6.50 21.22
C GLU A 81 -2.28 6.19 22.22
N SER A 82 -2.20 4.97 22.75
CA SER A 82 -1.16 4.60 23.73
C SER A 82 0.27 4.76 23.20
N GLN A 83 0.46 4.72 21.87
CA GLN A 83 1.72 4.97 21.18
C GLN A 83 1.76 6.32 20.44
N ALA A 84 0.88 7.28 20.77
CA ALA A 84 0.89 8.61 20.15
C ALA A 84 2.23 9.36 20.38
N GLY A 85 2.97 9.03 21.45
CA GLY A 85 4.32 9.57 21.69
C GLY A 85 5.38 9.16 20.67
N THR A 86 5.14 8.08 19.91
CA THR A 86 5.96 7.64 18.76
C THR A 86 5.22 7.82 17.42
N GLN A 87 4.17 8.65 17.42
CA GLN A 87 3.32 8.96 16.26
C GLN A 87 2.59 7.74 15.68
N GLU A 88 2.22 6.78 16.53
CA GLU A 88 1.51 5.56 16.13
C GLU A 88 0.10 5.51 16.72
N TYR A 89 -0.87 5.31 15.84
CA TYR A 89 -2.30 5.31 16.14
C TYR A 89 -2.96 4.07 15.56
N CYS A 90 -3.60 3.32 16.43
CA CYS A 90 -4.36 2.13 16.10
C CYS A 90 -5.83 2.52 15.98
N VAL A 91 -6.42 2.41 14.78
CA VAL A 91 -7.79 2.85 14.51
C VAL A 91 -8.72 1.64 14.41
N GLY A 92 -9.77 1.60 15.22
CA GLY A 92 -10.69 0.47 15.32
C GLY A 92 -10.63 -0.21 16.69
N ASP A 93 -11.14 -1.44 16.75
CA ASP A 93 -11.16 -2.23 17.97
C ASP A 93 -9.88 -3.06 18.09
N THR A 94 -9.31 -3.11 19.29
CA THR A 94 -8.14 -3.95 19.63
C THR A 94 -8.55 -5.33 20.16
N ASP A 95 -9.82 -5.52 20.49
CA ASP A 95 -10.34 -6.82 20.92
C ASP A 95 -10.49 -7.76 19.71
N THR A 96 -9.58 -8.71 19.54
CA THR A 96 -9.66 -9.67 18.44
C THR A 96 -10.77 -10.72 18.62
N SER A 97 -11.48 -10.72 19.76
CA SER A 97 -12.61 -11.61 20.03
C SER A 97 -13.96 -11.09 19.51
N VAL A 98 -14.04 -9.82 19.06
CA VAL A 98 -15.29 -9.32 18.46
C VAL A 98 -15.62 -10.07 17.17
N ALA A 99 -16.92 -10.31 16.96
CA ALA A 99 -17.40 -10.98 15.76
C ALA A 99 -16.94 -10.24 14.49
N PHE A 100 -16.43 -10.95 13.48
CA PHE A 100 -15.90 -10.42 12.21
C PHE A 100 -16.79 -9.36 11.53
N SER A 101 -18.12 -9.42 11.71
CA SER A 101 -19.04 -8.36 11.25
C SER A 101 -18.74 -6.96 11.80
N LYS A 102 -18.04 -6.87 12.93
CA LYS A 102 -17.58 -5.65 13.60
C LYS A 102 -16.22 -5.18 13.10
N PHE A 103 -15.49 -6.00 12.34
CA PHE A 103 -14.27 -5.63 11.62
C PHE A 103 -14.61 -4.75 10.40
N THR A 104 -15.64 -3.92 10.47
CA THR A 104 -15.85 -2.80 9.54
C THR A 104 -15.66 -1.47 10.25
N GLU A 105 -15.38 -1.50 11.54
CA GLU A 105 -14.95 -0.35 12.35
C GLU A 105 -13.42 -0.25 12.23
N GLY A 106 -12.90 0.95 11.96
CA GLY A 106 -11.46 1.15 11.72
C GLY A 106 -10.93 0.60 10.40
N THR A 107 -11.72 0.66 9.32
CA THR A 107 -11.25 0.29 7.96
C THR A 107 -10.01 1.11 7.57
N PRO A 108 -9.21 0.66 6.59
CA PRO A 108 -8.01 1.37 6.10
C PRO A 108 -8.31 2.82 5.69
N VAL A 109 -9.45 3.05 5.03
CA VAL A 109 -9.89 4.40 4.66
C VAL A 109 -10.17 5.29 5.88
N MET A 110 -10.79 4.75 6.93
CA MET A 110 -11.00 5.49 8.18
C MET A 110 -9.67 5.79 8.88
N ALA A 111 -8.74 4.83 8.89
CA ALA A 111 -7.44 5.00 9.51
C ALA A 111 -6.62 6.08 8.79
N ALA A 112 -6.60 6.03 7.46
CA ALA A 112 -6.03 7.08 6.61
C ALA A 112 -6.65 8.44 6.92
N MET A 113 -7.98 8.53 6.99
CA MET A 113 -8.67 9.78 7.32
C MET A 113 -8.33 10.28 8.73
N TYR A 114 -8.20 9.40 9.73
CA TYR A 114 -7.74 9.81 11.06
C TYR A 114 -6.33 10.41 11.01
N GLY A 115 -5.41 9.75 10.29
CA GLY A 115 -4.07 10.26 10.05
C GLY A 115 -4.05 11.64 9.40
N LEU A 116 -4.90 11.86 8.39
CA LEU A 116 -5.01 13.11 7.64
C LEU A 116 -5.71 14.24 8.42
N ASP A 117 -6.82 13.93 9.09
CA ASP A 117 -7.74 14.93 9.65
C ASP A 117 -7.46 15.27 11.11
N VAL A 118 -6.86 14.34 11.86
CA VAL A 118 -6.64 14.48 13.30
C VAL A 118 -5.15 14.49 13.59
N ALA A 119 -4.46 13.38 13.37
CA ALA A 119 -3.07 13.24 13.80
C ALA A 119 -2.14 14.26 13.10
N ALA A 120 -2.24 14.41 11.78
CA ALA A 120 -1.45 15.41 11.03
C ALA A 120 -1.69 16.84 11.52
N GLN A 121 -2.94 17.19 11.86
CA GLN A 121 -3.26 18.53 12.36
C GLN A 121 -2.73 18.74 13.78
N GLU A 122 -2.73 17.71 14.63
CA GLU A 122 -2.22 17.78 16.00
C GLU A 122 -0.69 17.85 16.06
N VAL A 123 -0.01 17.08 15.21
CA VAL A 123 1.46 16.98 15.21
C VAL A 123 2.10 18.07 14.35
N TRP A 124 1.62 18.29 13.13
CA TRP A 124 2.22 19.22 12.17
C TRP A 124 1.46 20.54 12.01
N GLY A 125 0.17 20.59 12.36
CA GLY A 125 -0.67 21.77 12.15
C GLY A 125 -0.99 22.05 10.67
N GLN A 126 -0.79 21.06 9.80
CA GLN A 126 -0.99 21.14 8.35
C GLN A 126 -1.19 19.75 7.73
N ASP A 127 -1.65 19.72 6.48
CA ASP A 127 -1.78 18.48 5.71
C ASP A 127 -0.40 17.85 5.40
N PRO A 128 -0.30 16.51 5.27
CA PRO A 128 0.95 15.86 4.87
C PRO A 128 1.35 16.16 3.43
N ASP A 129 2.63 15.94 3.13
CA ASP A 129 3.15 15.98 1.76
C ASP A 129 2.77 14.73 0.94
N LEU A 130 2.57 13.60 1.62
CA LEU A 130 2.35 12.28 1.03
C LEU A 130 1.55 11.37 1.98
N LEU A 131 0.66 10.56 1.43
CA LEU A 131 0.14 9.37 2.11
C LEU A 131 0.73 8.10 1.48
N ILE A 132 1.24 7.18 2.29
CA ILE A 132 1.63 5.85 1.86
C ILE A 132 0.68 4.83 2.50
N SER A 133 0.09 3.96 1.68
CA SER A 133 -0.73 2.84 2.15
C SER A 133 -0.04 1.52 1.81
N GLY A 134 0.25 0.70 2.82
CA GLY A 134 0.95 -0.57 2.72
C GLY A 134 2.25 -0.59 3.55
N PRO A 135 3.16 -1.55 3.31
CA PRO A 135 3.04 -2.59 2.29
C PRO A 135 1.98 -3.64 2.65
N ASN A 136 1.05 -3.91 1.73
CA ASN A 136 0.05 -4.97 1.88
C ASN A 136 0.71 -6.36 1.83
N GLU A 137 0.23 -7.29 2.64
CA GLU A 137 0.59 -8.71 2.61
C GLU A 137 -0.11 -9.43 1.45
N GLY A 138 0.54 -9.39 0.27
CA GLY A 138 0.00 -9.88 -0.99
C GLY A 138 -0.20 -8.76 -2.00
N ASN A 139 -0.16 -9.08 -3.29
CA ASN A 139 -0.22 -8.05 -4.33
C ASN A 139 -1.66 -7.57 -4.61
N ASN A 140 -1.81 -6.29 -4.95
CA ASN A 140 -3.06 -5.70 -5.43
C ASN A 140 -2.94 -5.46 -6.94
N LEU A 141 -3.47 -6.41 -7.70
CA LEU A 141 -3.30 -6.51 -9.14
C LEU A 141 -4.62 -6.47 -9.90
N GLY A 142 -4.64 -5.68 -10.97
CA GLY A 142 -5.67 -5.71 -12.00
C GLY A 142 -7.06 -5.40 -11.45
N TYR A 143 -8.07 -6.20 -11.82
CA TYR A 143 -9.45 -5.89 -11.45
C TYR A 143 -9.72 -6.02 -9.93
N MET A 144 -8.84 -6.71 -9.18
CA MET A 144 -8.94 -6.87 -7.74
C MET A 144 -8.71 -5.57 -6.98
N ASN A 145 -8.05 -4.60 -7.60
CA ASN A 145 -7.71 -3.28 -7.04
C ASN A 145 -8.91 -2.56 -6.42
N ASN A 146 -10.11 -2.69 -7.00
CA ASN A 146 -11.32 -2.05 -6.49
C ASN A 146 -11.75 -2.53 -5.09
N ASN A 147 -11.29 -3.72 -4.68
CA ASN A 147 -11.64 -4.33 -3.40
C ASN A 147 -10.49 -4.22 -2.38
N SER A 148 -9.33 -3.69 -2.77
CA SER A 148 -8.17 -3.54 -1.88
C SER A 148 -8.40 -2.41 -0.88
N GLY A 149 -8.19 -2.70 0.40
CA GLY A 149 -8.21 -1.69 1.46
C GLY A 149 -7.02 -0.74 1.32
N THR A 150 -5.85 -1.27 0.99
CA THR A 150 -4.64 -0.48 0.70
C THR A 150 -4.86 0.53 -0.43
N LEU A 151 -5.47 0.13 -1.55
CA LEU A 151 -5.80 1.09 -2.62
C LEU A 151 -6.92 2.03 -2.19
N GLY A 152 -7.92 1.56 -1.45
CA GLY A 152 -8.99 2.41 -0.92
C GLY A 152 -8.44 3.58 -0.10
N ALA A 153 -7.48 3.30 0.78
CA ALA A 153 -6.81 4.29 1.61
C ALA A 153 -5.95 5.28 0.80
N ALA A 154 -5.23 4.81 -0.23
CA ALA A 154 -4.54 5.70 -1.17
C ALA A 154 -5.54 6.61 -1.92
N MET A 155 -6.63 6.03 -2.42
CA MET A 155 -7.63 6.75 -3.22
C MET A 155 -8.36 7.84 -2.42
N ILE A 156 -8.59 7.66 -1.11
CA ILE A 156 -9.21 8.72 -0.30
C ILE A 156 -8.27 9.93 -0.15
N ALA A 157 -6.95 9.70 -0.02
CA ALA A 157 -5.96 10.78 0.00
C ALA A 157 -5.92 11.54 -1.34
N LEU A 158 -5.86 10.81 -2.46
CA LEU A 158 -5.89 11.40 -3.79
C LEU A 158 -7.13 12.26 -4.00
N SER A 159 -8.31 11.78 -3.61
CA SER A 159 -9.57 12.51 -3.75
C SER A 159 -9.59 13.85 -2.99
N ARG A 160 -8.71 14.00 -1.98
CA ARG A 160 -8.52 15.20 -1.17
C ARG A 160 -7.35 16.07 -1.64
N GLY A 161 -6.69 15.68 -2.73
CA GLY A 161 -5.54 16.40 -3.29
C GLY A 161 -4.20 16.08 -2.63
N VAL A 162 -4.15 15.12 -1.71
CA VAL A 162 -2.90 14.63 -1.10
C VAL A 162 -2.32 13.55 -2.02
N PRO A 163 -1.09 13.70 -2.55
CA PRO A 163 -0.41 12.64 -3.29
C PRO A 163 -0.37 11.34 -2.49
N SER A 164 -0.46 10.18 -3.15
CA SER A 164 -0.38 8.91 -2.44
C SER A 164 0.28 7.78 -3.21
N ILE A 165 0.88 6.85 -2.47
CA ILE A 165 1.45 5.60 -3.00
C ILE A 165 0.77 4.43 -2.28
N ALA A 166 0.09 3.57 -3.02
CA ALA A 166 -0.28 2.24 -2.57
C ALA A 166 0.87 1.28 -2.84
N VAL A 167 1.23 0.47 -1.85
CA VAL A 167 2.33 -0.50 -1.91
C VAL A 167 1.81 -1.88 -1.51
N SER A 168 2.13 -2.88 -2.31
CA SER A 168 1.76 -4.27 -2.06
C SER A 168 2.98 -5.17 -2.28
N ALA A 169 3.16 -6.15 -1.39
CA ALA A 169 4.32 -7.02 -1.39
C ALA A 169 3.95 -8.47 -1.75
N GLY A 170 4.97 -9.27 -2.10
CA GLY A 170 4.85 -10.73 -2.17
C GLY A 170 4.32 -11.31 -0.85
N SER A 171 3.58 -12.43 -0.92
CA SER A 171 2.80 -12.94 0.22
C SER A 171 3.67 -13.40 1.39
N SER A 172 4.92 -13.76 1.14
CA SER A 172 5.88 -14.18 2.17
C SER A 172 6.57 -13.02 2.89
N SER A 173 6.43 -11.77 2.42
CA SER A 173 7.27 -10.67 2.90
C SER A 173 7.12 -10.40 4.41
N ALA A 174 5.91 -10.51 4.95
CA ALA A 174 5.68 -10.30 6.38
C ALA A 174 6.31 -11.38 7.26
N SER A 175 6.55 -12.57 6.72
CA SER A 175 7.20 -13.68 7.42
C SER A 175 8.72 -13.71 7.22
N ASP A 176 9.26 -12.87 6.34
CA ASP A 176 10.69 -12.77 6.03
C ASP A 176 11.18 -11.31 6.18
N PRO A 177 11.85 -10.97 7.30
CA PRO A 177 12.37 -9.63 7.54
C PRO A 177 13.29 -9.09 6.44
N GLU A 178 14.01 -9.96 5.72
CA GLU A 178 14.87 -9.52 4.61
C GLU A 178 14.00 -9.03 3.43
N GLN A 179 12.94 -9.78 3.08
CA GLN A 179 11.99 -9.34 2.05
C GLN A 179 11.28 -8.05 2.46
N SER A 180 10.79 -7.96 3.71
CA SER A 180 10.15 -6.74 4.24
C SER A 180 11.07 -5.52 4.11
N GLN A 181 12.36 -5.66 4.46
CA GLN A 181 13.32 -4.57 4.32
C GLN A 181 13.58 -4.18 2.86
N LEU A 182 13.65 -5.14 1.94
CA LEU A 182 13.82 -4.85 0.50
C LEU A 182 12.61 -4.11 -0.08
N VAL A 183 11.39 -4.45 0.35
CA VAL A 183 10.18 -3.71 -0.03
C VAL A 183 10.23 -2.29 0.53
N ALA A 184 10.57 -2.12 1.81
CA ALA A 184 10.70 -0.80 2.43
C ALA A 184 11.73 0.10 1.71
N ASN A 185 12.90 -0.46 1.38
CA ASN A 185 13.94 0.24 0.62
C ASN A 185 13.44 0.66 -0.77
N THR A 186 12.66 -0.20 -1.44
CA THR A 186 12.05 0.11 -2.74
C THR A 186 11.12 1.33 -2.64
N VAL A 187 10.31 1.42 -1.58
CA VAL A 187 9.43 2.58 -1.36
C VAL A 187 10.23 3.84 -1.12
N VAL A 188 11.26 3.80 -0.28
CA VAL A 188 12.15 4.94 -0.02
C VAL A 188 12.86 5.39 -1.31
N ASP A 189 13.34 4.46 -2.13
CA ASP A 189 13.95 4.78 -3.43
C ASP A 189 12.96 5.50 -4.36
N ILE A 190 11.71 5.05 -4.43
CA ILE A 190 10.66 5.71 -5.21
C ILE A 190 10.40 7.13 -4.69
N VAL A 191 10.25 7.31 -3.38
CA VAL A 191 10.04 8.62 -2.76
C VAL A 191 11.22 9.56 -3.05
N ALA A 192 12.45 9.08 -2.87
CA ALA A 192 13.66 9.85 -3.15
C ALA A 192 13.76 10.27 -4.63
N GLN A 193 13.38 9.39 -5.56
CA GLN A 193 13.34 9.74 -6.99
C GLN A 193 12.27 10.80 -7.29
N LEU A 194 11.08 10.68 -6.70
CA LEU A 194 10.03 11.69 -6.85
C LEU A 194 10.46 13.05 -6.31
N GLU A 195 11.12 13.07 -5.15
CA GLU A 195 11.66 14.30 -4.57
C GLU A 195 12.75 14.92 -5.43
N ALA A 196 13.69 14.11 -5.94
CA ALA A 196 14.79 14.58 -6.77
C ALA A 196 14.30 15.18 -8.11
N GLN A 197 13.18 14.68 -8.64
CA GLN A 197 12.58 15.18 -9.88
C GLN A 197 11.47 16.23 -9.63
N ARG A 198 11.14 16.54 -8.37
CA ARG A 198 10.10 17.50 -8.01
C ARG A 198 10.50 18.92 -8.43
N PRO A 199 9.70 19.59 -9.28
CA PRO A 199 9.92 21.01 -9.56
C PRO A 199 9.78 21.82 -8.27
N GLN A 200 10.64 22.83 -8.08
CA GLN A 200 10.64 23.63 -6.86
C GLN A 200 9.26 24.25 -6.58
N GLY A 201 8.75 24.02 -5.37
CA GLY A 201 7.47 24.57 -4.91
C GLY A 201 6.23 23.87 -5.50
N GLN A 202 6.39 22.72 -6.15
CA GLN A 202 5.27 21.88 -6.60
C GLN A 202 5.05 20.70 -5.64
N PRO A 203 3.84 20.11 -5.60
CA PRO A 203 3.60 18.84 -4.92
C PRO A 203 4.47 17.70 -5.49
N LEU A 204 4.59 16.60 -4.73
CA LEU A 204 5.42 15.45 -5.12
C LEU A 204 4.95 14.77 -6.41
N LEU A 205 3.63 14.72 -6.61
CA LEU A 205 2.98 14.21 -7.81
C LEU A 205 1.94 15.22 -8.32
N PRO A 206 1.53 15.15 -9.60
CA PRO A 206 0.42 15.95 -10.10
C PRO A 206 -0.85 15.77 -9.27
N ALA A 207 -1.71 16.78 -9.26
CA ALA A 207 -2.96 16.73 -8.49
C ALA A 207 -3.77 15.47 -8.81
N TYR A 208 -4.32 14.84 -7.77
CA TYR A 208 -5.12 13.61 -7.85
C TYR A 208 -4.38 12.39 -8.42
N THR A 209 -3.06 12.45 -8.61
CA THR A 209 -2.25 11.36 -9.15
C THR A 209 -1.50 10.63 -8.04
N GLY A 210 -1.57 9.31 -8.07
CA GLY A 210 -0.84 8.42 -7.17
C GLY A 210 -0.18 7.27 -7.91
N LEU A 211 0.50 6.41 -7.15
CA LEU A 211 1.13 5.19 -7.66
C LEU A 211 0.52 3.94 -7.02
N ASN A 212 0.39 2.87 -7.79
CA ASN A 212 0.18 1.50 -7.32
C ASN A 212 1.48 0.73 -7.56
N VAL A 213 2.15 0.32 -6.49
CA VAL A 213 3.44 -0.37 -6.52
C VAL A 213 3.25 -1.80 -6.05
N ASN A 214 3.63 -2.76 -6.88
CA ASN A 214 3.56 -4.18 -6.54
C ASN A 214 4.93 -4.84 -6.71
N THR A 215 5.28 -5.74 -5.80
CA THR A 215 6.59 -6.40 -5.82
C THR A 215 6.48 -7.88 -6.18
N PRO A 216 7.51 -8.46 -6.83
CA PRO A 216 7.58 -9.91 -6.97
C PRO A 216 7.77 -10.59 -5.61
N GLU A 217 7.56 -11.90 -5.58
CA GLU A 217 7.73 -12.72 -4.38
C GLU A 217 9.19 -12.77 -3.90
N ASP A 218 10.14 -12.83 -4.84
CA ASP A 218 11.58 -12.84 -4.56
C ASP A 218 12.19 -11.47 -4.86
N MET A 219 12.30 -10.63 -3.84
CA MET A 219 12.92 -9.31 -3.97
C MET A 219 14.44 -9.37 -4.13
N ASN A 220 15.09 -10.47 -3.73
CA ASN A 220 16.54 -10.60 -3.89
C ASN A 220 16.94 -10.70 -5.37
N ASN A 221 16.10 -11.33 -6.18
CA ASN A 221 16.35 -11.57 -7.61
C ASN A 221 15.37 -10.80 -8.53
N ASN A 222 14.80 -9.69 -8.04
CA ASN A 222 13.91 -8.88 -8.86
C ASN A 222 14.61 -8.33 -10.12
N LEU A 223 13.85 -8.16 -11.21
CA LEU A 223 14.35 -7.68 -12.51
C LEU A 223 14.37 -6.15 -12.62
N GLY A 224 14.19 -5.43 -11.50
CA GLY A 224 14.06 -3.99 -11.42
C GLY A 224 12.64 -3.49 -11.64
N TYR A 225 12.54 -2.19 -11.91
CA TYR A 225 11.26 -1.48 -12.08
C TYR A 225 10.70 -1.62 -13.50
N LYS A 226 9.38 -1.82 -13.60
CA LYS A 226 8.63 -1.75 -14.85
C LYS A 226 7.40 -0.87 -14.66
N PHE A 227 7.28 0.19 -15.47
CA PHE A 227 6.06 0.97 -15.54
C PHE A 227 4.97 0.18 -16.26
N THR A 228 3.78 0.14 -15.67
CA THR A 228 2.68 -0.72 -16.09
C THR A 228 1.35 0.03 -16.13
N ASP A 229 0.37 -0.59 -16.78
CA ASP A 229 -1.03 -0.22 -16.66
C ASP A 229 -1.68 -1.06 -15.55
N VAL A 230 -2.70 -0.47 -14.91
CA VAL A 230 -3.67 -1.26 -14.14
C VAL A 230 -4.46 -2.11 -15.14
N GLY A 231 -3.98 -3.35 -15.32
CA GLY A 231 -4.56 -4.32 -16.24
C GLY A 231 -5.79 -5.02 -15.69
N TRP A 232 -6.07 -6.21 -16.22
CA TRP A 232 -7.07 -7.14 -15.67
C TRP A 232 -6.42 -8.32 -14.95
N ASN A 233 -5.16 -8.62 -15.24
CA ASN A 233 -4.45 -9.72 -14.60
C ASN A 233 -4.31 -9.48 -13.09
N SER A 234 -4.96 -10.34 -12.32
CA SER A 234 -5.03 -10.31 -10.85
C SER A 234 -4.03 -11.24 -10.17
N GLY A 235 -3.00 -11.72 -10.90
CA GLY A 235 -2.02 -12.66 -10.36
C GLY A 235 -2.56 -14.08 -10.20
N GLY A 236 -3.49 -14.51 -11.07
CA GLY A 236 -4.06 -15.86 -11.04
C GLY A 236 -5.20 -16.05 -10.04
N ILE A 237 -5.74 -14.96 -9.48
CA ILE A 237 -6.80 -14.98 -8.48
C ILE A 237 -8.09 -14.42 -9.06
N GLU A 238 -9.17 -15.22 -9.01
CA GLU A 238 -10.51 -14.78 -9.33
C GLU A 238 -11.43 -14.67 -8.10
N LEU A 239 -12.32 -13.67 -8.08
CA LEU A 239 -13.40 -13.61 -7.09
C LEU A 239 -14.59 -14.46 -7.55
N ALA A 240 -15.10 -15.28 -6.66
CA ALA A 240 -16.32 -16.04 -6.90
C ALA A 240 -17.21 -16.10 -5.67
N PHE A 241 -18.48 -16.43 -5.90
CA PHE A 241 -19.43 -16.74 -4.84
C PHE A 241 -19.68 -18.25 -4.83
N SER A 242 -19.47 -18.91 -3.70
CA SER A 242 -19.76 -20.33 -3.53
C SER A 242 -21.09 -20.56 -2.83
N GLY A 243 -21.74 -21.65 -3.23
CA GLY A 243 -22.86 -22.23 -2.50
C GLY A 243 -22.45 -22.93 -1.20
N ASP A 244 -21.16 -23.27 -1.07
CA ASP A 244 -20.57 -23.97 0.06
C ASP A 244 -19.10 -23.53 0.26
N LEU A 245 -18.80 -22.84 1.34
CA LEU A 245 -17.45 -22.34 1.64
C LEU A 245 -16.50 -23.45 2.08
N SER A 246 -16.99 -24.57 2.62
CA SER A 246 -16.10 -25.66 3.05
C SER A 246 -15.45 -26.39 1.87
N SER A 247 -15.91 -26.17 0.63
CA SER A 247 -15.28 -26.74 -0.56
C SER A 247 -14.10 -25.92 -1.08
N ASN A 248 -13.74 -24.82 -0.41
CA ASN A 248 -12.65 -23.94 -0.82
C ASN A 248 -11.54 -23.97 0.23
N GLU A 249 -10.36 -24.43 -0.19
CA GLU A 249 -9.22 -24.63 0.71
C GLU A 249 -8.75 -23.32 1.34
N THR A 250 -8.79 -22.21 0.60
CA THR A 250 -8.41 -20.88 1.11
C THR A 250 -9.36 -20.40 2.21
N ALA A 251 -10.67 -20.53 2.03
CA ALA A 251 -11.66 -20.16 3.04
C ALA A 251 -11.51 -21.00 4.31
N VAL A 252 -11.27 -22.30 4.16
CA VAL A 252 -10.98 -23.21 5.28
C VAL A 252 -9.68 -22.80 5.96
N TYR A 253 -8.61 -22.56 5.20
CA TYR A 253 -7.30 -22.16 5.71
C TYR A 253 -7.37 -20.88 6.57
N TYR A 254 -7.94 -19.79 6.05
CA TYR A 254 -8.05 -18.54 6.82
C TYR A 254 -8.90 -18.70 8.09
N THR A 255 -9.98 -19.47 8.01
CA THR A 255 -10.80 -19.77 9.19
C THR A 255 -10.02 -20.59 10.22
N THR A 256 -9.24 -21.57 9.77
CA THR A 256 -8.34 -22.37 10.62
C THR A 256 -7.28 -21.50 11.29
N GLN A 257 -6.60 -20.61 10.55
CA GLN A 257 -5.58 -19.72 11.12
C GLN A 257 -6.18 -18.76 12.15
N ALA A 258 -7.38 -18.22 11.91
CA ALA A 258 -8.07 -17.38 12.89
C ALA A 258 -8.39 -18.15 14.19
N LEU A 259 -8.77 -19.43 14.09
CA LEU A 259 -9.05 -20.29 15.25
C LEU A 259 -7.76 -20.69 15.99
N ILE A 260 -6.65 -20.90 15.28
CA ILE A 260 -5.32 -21.12 15.87
C ILE A 260 -4.87 -19.87 16.63
N ALA A 261 -5.05 -18.68 16.05
CA ALA A 261 -4.75 -17.41 16.72
C ALA A 261 -5.59 -17.20 17.99
N ALA A 262 -6.81 -17.75 18.03
CA ALA A 262 -7.66 -17.80 19.23
C ALA A 262 -7.26 -18.90 20.24
N GLY A 263 -6.16 -19.63 20.00
CA GLY A 263 -5.57 -20.60 20.92
C GLY A 263 -6.02 -22.06 20.72
N MET A 264 -6.67 -22.40 19.60
CA MET A 264 -7.04 -23.79 19.29
C MET A 264 -5.85 -24.58 18.71
N SER A 265 -5.83 -25.89 18.92
CA SER A 265 -4.89 -26.76 18.21
C SER A 265 -5.23 -26.84 16.72
N GLU A 266 -4.25 -27.13 15.86
CA GLU A 266 -4.44 -27.19 14.41
C GLU A 266 -5.55 -28.18 13.99
N ASP A 267 -5.57 -29.38 14.58
CA ASP A 267 -6.58 -30.40 14.28
C ASP A 267 -8.00 -29.93 14.67
N GLU A 268 -8.14 -29.34 15.87
CA GLU A 268 -9.43 -28.82 16.34
C GLU A 268 -9.88 -27.62 15.51
N ALA A 269 -8.96 -26.70 15.20
CA ALA A 269 -9.21 -25.53 14.38
C ALA A 269 -9.67 -25.92 12.97
N ASN A 270 -9.00 -26.88 12.33
CA ASN A 270 -9.36 -27.34 10.99
C ASN A 270 -10.71 -28.06 10.98
N ALA A 271 -10.98 -28.92 11.96
CA ALA A 271 -12.28 -29.59 12.08
C ALA A 271 -13.43 -28.58 12.31
N LEU A 272 -13.20 -27.58 13.16
CA LEU A 272 -14.20 -26.53 13.42
C LEU A 272 -14.39 -25.61 12.22
N ALA A 273 -13.32 -25.24 11.51
CA ALA A 273 -13.37 -24.46 10.28
C ALA A 273 -14.26 -25.16 9.24
N LEU A 274 -13.96 -26.44 8.93
CA LEU A 274 -14.77 -27.25 8.00
C LEU A 274 -16.24 -27.31 8.42
N SER A 275 -16.51 -27.63 9.68
CA SER A 275 -17.87 -27.74 10.22
C SER A 275 -18.63 -26.41 10.16
N SER A 276 -17.97 -25.30 10.50
CA SER A 276 -18.58 -23.97 10.53
C SER A 276 -18.91 -23.43 9.14
N LEU A 277 -18.11 -23.80 8.13
CA LEU A 277 -18.27 -23.37 6.75
C LEU A 277 -19.18 -24.29 5.91
N THR A 278 -19.43 -25.53 6.35
CA THR A 278 -20.22 -26.50 5.60
C THR A 278 -21.63 -25.97 5.31
N GLY A 279 -22.00 -25.96 4.02
CA GLY A 279 -23.29 -25.48 3.53
C GLY A 279 -23.50 -23.97 3.67
N LYS A 280 -22.45 -23.22 4.03
CA LYS A 280 -22.48 -21.76 4.10
C LYS A 280 -22.12 -21.17 2.74
N LYS A 281 -22.91 -20.21 2.30
CA LYS A 281 -22.67 -19.48 1.06
C LYS A 281 -21.79 -18.27 1.34
N GLY A 282 -20.88 -17.92 0.44
CA GLY A 282 -20.04 -16.74 0.61
C GLY A 282 -19.09 -16.47 -0.54
N LEU A 283 -18.33 -15.39 -0.39
CA LEU A 283 -17.28 -14.98 -1.33
C LEU A 283 -15.98 -15.74 -1.05
N LEU A 284 -15.22 -16.01 -2.12
CA LEU A 284 -13.93 -16.67 -2.05
C LEU A 284 -13.00 -16.21 -3.18
N PHE A 285 -11.72 -16.52 -2.98
CA PHE A 285 -10.73 -16.56 -4.04
C PHE A 285 -10.71 -17.96 -4.65
N LYS A 286 -10.72 -18.04 -5.97
CA LYS A 286 -10.44 -19.26 -6.73
C LYS A 286 -9.29 -18.98 -7.68
N GLU A 287 -8.55 -20.02 -8.07
CA GLU A 287 -7.61 -19.88 -9.18
C GLU A 287 -8.36 -19.49 -10.45
N GLY A 288 -7.83 -18.52 -11.17
CA GLY A 288 -8.41 -18.03 -12.41
C GLY A 288 -7.55 -16.96 -13.05
N ASP A 289 -7.62 -16.88 -14.37
CA ASP A 289 -6.97 -15.82 -15.14
C ASP A 289 -8.07 -14.99 -15.79
N ALA A 290 -8.06 -13.69 -15.53
CA ALA A 290 -8.95 -12.72 -16.18
C ALA A 290 -8.73 -12.64 -17.71
N GLY A 291 -7.80 -13.43 -18.25
CA GLY A 291 -7.49 -13.57 -19.67
C GLY A 291 -6.59 -12.47 -20.19
N ASP A 292 -5.86 -11.81 -19.28
CA ASP A 292 -5.00 -10.67 -19.60
C ASP A 292 -3.54 -11.08 -19.54
N SER A 293 -2.98 -11.29 -20.73
CA SER A 293 -1.58 -11.64 -20.96
C SER A 293 -0.76 -10.46 -21.49
N ASN A 294 -1.30 -9.24 -21.44
CA ASN A 294 -0.57 -8.06 -21.87
C ASN A 294 0.65 -7.85 -20.97
N GLU A 295 1.84 -7.80 -21.58
CA GLU A 295 3.10 -7.63 -20.85
C GLU A 295 3.19 -6.32 -20.07
N ASN A 296 2.38 -5.33 -20.42
CA ASN A 296 2.29 -4.05 -19.70
C ASN A 296 1.32 -4.07 -18.52
N SER A 297 0.56 -5.15 -18.31
CA SER A 297 -0.30 -5.28 -17.14
C SER A 297 0.54 -5.59 -15.90
N GLU A 298 0.27 -4.88 -14.80
CA GLU A 298 0.98 -5.04 -13.53
C GLU A 298 1.05 -6.49 -13.05
N GLY A 299 -0.03 -7.27 -13.16
CA GLY A 299 -0.03 -8.68 -12.75
C GLY A 299 0.91 -9.55 -13.58
N VAL A 300 1.05 -9.27 -14.88
CA VAL A 300 2.01 -9.98 -15.75
C VAL A 300 3.44 -9.56 -15.43
N ALA A 301 3.67 -8.27 -15.15
CA ALA A 301 4.99 -7.78 -14.78
C ALA A 301 5.50 -8.40 -13.46
N VAL A 302 4.65 -8.41 -12.43
CA VAL A 302 4.95 -9.01 -11.12
C VAL A 302 5.22 -10.51 -11.25
N ALA A 303 4.38 -11.24 -11.99
CA ALA A 303 4.59 -12.67 -12.23
C ALA A 303 5.91 -12.98 -12.95
N ASN A 304 6.44 -12.03 -13.72
CA ASN A 304 7.73 -12.14 -14.41
C ASN A 304 8.92 -11.66 -13.56
N GLY A 305 8.71 -11.26 -12.31
CA GLY A 305 9.79 -10.84 -11.41
C GLY A 305 10.10 -9.34 -11.42
N TYR A 306 9.25 -8.49 -11.99
CA TYR A 306 9.44 -7.03 -11.97
C TYR A 306 8.72 -6.39 -10.79
N ILE A 307 9.31 -5.32 -10.26
CA ILE A 307 8.59 -4.35 -9.43
C ILE A 307 7.71 -3.52 -10.37
N ALA A 308 6.40 -3.69 -10.29
CA ALA A 308 5.45 -3.00 -11.15
C ALA A 308 5.06 -1.64 -10.54
N ILE A 309 5.07 -0.59 -11.35
CA ILE A 309 4.59 0.75 -10.98
C ILE A 309 3.52 1.18 -11.97
N SER A 310 2.28 1.20 -11.52
CA SER A 310 1.14 1.76 -12.27
C SER A 310 0.77 3.13 -11.73
N THR A 311 0.33 4.04 -12.61
CA THR A 311 -0.25 5.32 -12.18
C THR A 311 -1.74 5.15 -11.89
N ILE A 312 -2.21 5.69 -10.76
CA ILE A 312 -3.62 5.73 -10.38
C ILE A 312 -4.10 7.19 -10.28
N ASP A 313 -5.39 7.40 -10.53
CA ASP A 313 -6.03 8.72 -10.52
C ASP A 313 -7.22 8.70 -9.56
N GLY A 314 -7.29 9.67 -8.65
CA GLY A 314 -8.37 9.84 -7.68
C GLY A 314 -9.74 10.15 -8.31
N ASN A 315 -9.78 10.44 -9.61
CA ASN A 315 -11.01 10.66 -10.36
C ASN A 315 -11.59 9.35 -10.90
N VAL A 316 -12.85 9.06 -10.55
CA VAL A 316 -13.60 7.89 -11.02
C VAL A 316 -14.08 8.00 -12.49
N GLN A 317 -13.79 9.12 -13.16
CA GLN A 317 -14.24 9.34 -14.54
C GLN A 317 -13.59 8.35 -15.51
N ALA A 318 -14.42 7.72 -16.35
CA ALA A 318 -13.93 6.83 -17.40
C ALA A 318 -13.06 7.58 -18.42
N ALA A 319 -12.10 6.86 -19.01
CA ALA A 319 -11.28 7.39 -20.10
C ALA A 319 -12.14 7.96 -21.25
N ARG A 320 -11.66 9.03 -21.90
CA ARG A 320 -12.37 9.74 -22.97
C ARG A 320 -12.90 8.84 -24.08
N ALA A 321 -12.17 7.79 -24.44
CA ALA A 321 -12.61 6.82 -25.44
C ALA A 321 -13.87 6.03 -25.01
N LYS A 322 -13.94 5.63 -23.73
CA LYS A 322 -15.11 4.95 -23.16
C LYS A 322 -16.31 5.92 -23.08
N VAL A 323 -16.05 7.17 -22.69
CA VAL A 323 -17.08 8.24 -22.69
C VAL A 323 -17.68 8.41 -24.09
N ALA A 324 -16.84 8.64 -25.11
CA ALA A 324 -17.29 8.79 -26.49
C ALA A 324 -18.07 7.58 -27.02
N LEU A 325 -17.66 6.35 -26.66
CA LEU A 325 -18.40 5.13 -27.02
C LEU A 325 -19.80 5.09 -26.40
N ILE A 326 -19.93 5.50 -25.13
CA ILE A 326 -21.23 5.53 -24.44
C ILE A 326 -22.11 6.65 -25.00
N GLU A 327 -21.56 7.82 -25.30
CA GLU A 327 -22.28 8.92 -25.97
C GLU A 327 -22.88 8.45 -27.31
N GLN A 328 -22.12 7.72 -28.13
CA GLN A 328 -22.64 7.13 -29.37
C GLN A 328 -23.76 6.10 -29.16
N ARG A 329 -23.76 5.40 -28.02
CA ARG A 329 -24.79 4.39 -27.69
C ARG A 329 -26.04 5.00 -27.07
N LEU A 330 -25.92 6.21 -26.51
CA LEU A 330 -27.01 6.94 -25.85
C LEU A 330 -27.58 8.07 -26.74
N ILE A 331 -27.34 8.01 -28.05
CA ILE A 331 -27.90 8.96 -29.04
C ILE A 331 -29.43 9.04 -28.89
N GLY A 332 -29.95 10.25 -28.72
CA GLY A 332 -31.39 10.55 -28.57
C GLY A 332 -31.88 10.81 -27.14
N LEU A 333 -30.99 10.75 -26.14
CA LEU A 333 -31.27 11.25 -24.78
C LEU A 333 -30.98 12.76 -24.60
N GLU A 334 -30.47 13.41 -25.65
CA GLU A 334 -30.23 14.85 -25.74
C GLU A 334 -31.18 15.53 -26.73
#